data_AF-A0A0F8XX89-F1
#
_entry.id   AF-A0A0F8XX89-F1
#
_cell.length_a   1.000
_cell.length_b   1.000
_cell.length_c   1.000
_cell.angle_alpha   90.00
_cell.angle_beta   90.00
_cell.angle_gamma   90.00
#
_symmetry.space_group_name_H-M   'P 1'
#
loop_
_entity.id
_entity.type
_entity.pdbx_description
1 polymer ?
#
loop_
_entity_poly.entity_id
_entity_poly.type
_entity_poly.pdbx_seq_one_letter_code
_entity_poly.pdbx_strand_id
1 'polypeptide(L)'
;MKIRINSFSLVELLVVIGIIAILIPLSIVSVRAINNSFTTSVSCNVISGMLSYSRAIGAKEHKRAGVRFQKDKDGNQYAVLIIR
;
A
#
# COMPACT_ATOMS: atom_id res chain seq x y z
N MET A 1 -11.09 -9.85 -49.32
CA MET A 1 -9.95 -9.98 -48.40
C MET A 1 -10.24 -11.13 -47.44
N LYS A 2 -9.62 -12.31 -47.63
CA LYS A 2 -9.88 -13.52 -46.82
C LYS A 2 -8.92 -13.52 -45.62
N ILE A 3 -9.46 -13.42 -44.41
CA ILE A 3 -8.67 -13.54 -43.17
C ILE A 3 -8.30 -15.03 -43.01
N ARG A 4 -7.01 -15.36 -43.07
CA ARG A 4 -6.54 -16.72 -42.72
C ARG A 4 -6.55 -16.85 -41.21
N ILE A 5 -7.37 -17.78 -40.72
CA ILE A 5 -7.36 -18.20 -39.31
C ILE A 5 -6.30 -19.29 -39.22
N ASN A 6 -5.11 -18.94 -38.71
CA ASN A 6 -4.12 -19.94 -38.33
C ASN A 6 -4.53 -20.51 -36.96
N SER A 7 -4.84 -21.80 -36.92
CA SER A 7 -5.06 -22.53 -35.67
C SER A 7 -3.71 -22.78 -34.97
N PHE A 8 -3.66 -22.56 -33.65
CA PHE A 8 -2.47 -22.86 -32.85
C PHE A 8 -2.17 -24.36 -32.85
N SER A 9 -0.88 -24.69 -32.96
CA SER A 9 -0.37 -26.04 -32.75
C SER A 9 -0.51 -26.46 -31.29
N LEU A 10 -0.68 -27.76 -31.05
CA LEU A 10 -0.78 -28.34 -29.71
C LEU A 10 0.46 -28.03 -28.87
N VAL A 11 1.64 -28.00 -29.50
CA VAL A 11 2.90 -27.64 -28.83
C VAL A 11 2.93 -26.16 -28.44
N GLU A 12 2.41 -25.28 -29.30
CA GLU A 12 2.35 -23.84 -28.99
C GLU A 12 1.44 -23.57 -27.79
N LEU A 13 0.29 -24.26 -27.72
CA LEU A 13 -0.62 -24.16 -26.57
C LEU A 13 0.05 -24.66 -25.27
N LEU A 14 0.78 -25.76 -25.33
CA LEU A 14 1.48 -26.33 -24.17
C LEU A 14 2.56 -25.37 -23.64
N VAL A 15 3.33 -24.75 -24.53
CA VAL A 15 4.35 -23.76 -24.16
C VAL A 15 3.70 -22.53 -23.51
N VAL A 16 2.61 -22.01 -24.08
CA VAL A 16 1.88 -20.86 -23.51
C VAL A 16 1.36 -21.17 -22.10
N ILE A 17 0.76 -22.34 -21.90
CA ILE A 17 0.28 -22.77 -20.58
C ILE A 17 1.45 -22.87 -19.58
N GLY A 18 2.59 -23.42 -19.99
CA GLY A 18 3.79 -23.49 -19.15
C GLY A 18 4.30 -22.11 -18.72
N ILE A 19 4.34 -21.15 -19.64
CA ILE A 19 4.73 -19.77 -19.34
C ILE A 19 3.74 -19.12 -18.36
N ILE A 20 2.43 -19.28 -18.59
CA ILE A 20 1.39 -18.74 -17.69
C ILE A 20 1.51 -19.35 -16.29
N ALA A 21 1.75 -20.65 -16.19
CA ALA A 21 1.91 -21.35 -14.91
C ALA A 21 3.09 -20.81 -14.08
N ILE A 22 4.16 -20.35 -14.73
CA ILE A 22 5.30 -19.72 -14.06
C ILE A 22 5.00 -18.26 -13.69
N LEU A 23 4.30 -17.51 -14.55
CA LEU A 23 4.05 -16.08 -14.34
C LEU A 23 3.02 -15.79 -13.24
N ILE A 24 1.98 -16.62 -13.11
CA ILE A 24 0.92 -16.43 -12.10
C ILE A 24 1.48 -16.33 -10.68
N PRO A 25 2.29 -17.28 -10.17
CA PRO A 25 2.77 -17.21 -8.78
C PRO A 25 3.67 -16.01 -8.54
N LEU A 26 4.52 -15.64 -9.51
CA LEU A 26 5.38 -14.45 -9.40
C LEU A 26 4.54 -13.16 -9.31
N SER A 27 3.52 -13.05 -10.14
CA SER A 27 2.63 -11.89 -10.17
C SER A 27 1.91 -11.67 -8.84
N ILE A 28 1.47 -12.76 -8.19
CA ILE A 28 0.79 -12.69 -6.88
C ILE A 28 1.71 -12.10 -5.80
N VAL A 29 2.97 -12.54 -5.74
CA VAL A 29 3.94 -12.04 -4.76
C VAL A 29 4.24 -10.56 -5.00
N SER A 30 4.42 -10.16 -6.26
CA SER A 30 4.68 -8.75 -6.62
C SER A 30 3.53 -7.82 -6.21
N VAL A 31 2.27 -8.20 -6.48
CA VAL A 31 1.10 -7.39 -6.10
C VAL A 31 1.01 -7.24 -4.57
N ARG A 32 1.26 -8.31 -3.81
CA ARG A 32 1.27 -8.25 -2.34
C ARG A 32 2.36 -7.32 -1.81
N ALA A 33 3.57 -7.39 -2.37
CA ALA A 33 4.67 -6.52 -1.98
C ALA A 33 4.33 -5.05 -2.24
N ILE A 34 3.78 -4.73 -3.41
CA ILE A 34 3.34 -3.38 -3.77
C ILE A 34 2.30 -2.87 -2.78
N ASN A 35 1.25 -3.65 -2.50
CA ASN A 35 0.20 -3.26 -1.55
C ASN A 35 0.75 -3.00 -0.14
N ASN A 36 1.67 -3.83 0.35
CA ASN A 36 2.30 -3.63 1.66
C ASN A 36 3.19 -2.38 1.71
N SER A 37 3.88 -2.06 0.61
CA SER A 37 4.61 -0.79 0.49
C SER A 37 3.65 0.39 0.52
N PHE A 38 2.53 0.32 -0.19
CA PHE A 38 1.51 1.38 -0.18
C PHE A 38 0.94 1.62 1.22
N THR A 39 0.55 0.58 1.97
CA THR A 39 -0.02 0.74 3.32
C THR A 39 0.99 1.38 4.29
N THR A 40 2.27 1.02 4.16
CA THR A 40 3.36 1.60 4.96
C THR A 40 3.57 3.07 4.60
N SER A 41 3.68 3.39 3.31
CA SER A 41 3.86 4.78 2.83
C SER A 41 2.71 5.70 3.22
N VAL A 42 1.45 5.22 3.12
CA VAL A 42 0.27 5.97 3.55
C VAL A 42 0.34 6.26 5.06
N SER A 43 0.69 5.26 5.87
CA SER A 43 0.82 5.42 7.32
C SER A 43 1.89 6.47 7.68
N CYS A 44 3.06 6.41 7.05
CA CYS A 44 4.12 7.40 7.25
C CYS A 44 3.68 8.82 6.85
N ASN A 45 2.95 8.96 5.74
CA ASN A 45 2.45 10.25 5.28
C ASN A 45 1.44 10.86 6.26
N VAL A 46 0.50 10.05 6.76
CA VAL A 46 -0.49 10.49 7.77
C VAL A 46 0.22 10.96 9.04
N ILE A 47 1.15 10.16 9.57
CA ILE A 47 1.92 10.52 10.78
C ILE A 47 2.73 11.80 10.56
N SER A 48 3.39 11.93 9.41
CA SER A 48 4.18 13.13 9.07
C SER A 48 3.29 14.37 8.98
N GLY A 49 2.10 14.24 8.38
CA GLY A 49 1.10 15.32 8.32
C GLY A 49 0.61 15.73 9.71
N MET A 50 0.25 14.77 10.56
CA MET A 50 -0.17 15.05 11.94
C MET A 50 0.94 15.74 12.75
N LEU A 51 2.19 15.31 12.59
CA LEU A 51 3.33 15.91 13.29
C LEU A 51 3.62 17.32 12.80
N SER A 52 3.55 17.55 11.48
CA SER A 52 3.72 18.89 10.89
C SER A 52 2.64 19.85 11.39
N TYR A 53 1.38 19.39 11.40
CA TYR A 53 0.26 20.15 11.93
C TYR A 53 0.42 20.45 13.43
N SER A 54 0.86 19.46 14.20
CA SER A 54 1.14 19.61 15.63
C SER A 54 2.19 20.69 15.89
N ARG A 55 3.31 20.69 15.14
CA ARG A 55 4.32 21.75 15.24
C ARG A 55 3.77 23.13 14.91
N ALA A 56 2.93 23.23 13.86
CA ALA A 56 2.31 24.49 13.48
C ALA A 56 1.40 25.04 14.59
N ILE A 57 0.59 24.19 15.23
CA ILE A 57 -0.24 24.59 16.38
C ILE A 57 0.64 24.99 17.56
N GLY A 58 1.66 24.19 17.90
CA GLY A 58 2.55 24.50 19.02
C GLY A 58 3.26 25.86 18.85
N ALA A 59 3.68 26.17 17.62
CA ALA A 59 4.24 27.47 17.28
C ALA A 59 3.20 28.60 17.42
N LYS A 60 1.97 28.38 16.96
CA LYS A 60 0.87 29.37 17.07
C LYS A 60 0.47 29.67 18.52
N GLU A 61 0.39 28.64 19.36
CA GLU A 61 -0.11 28.76 20.72
C GLU A 61 0.99 29.01 21.77
N HIS A 62 2.26 29.08 21.34
CA HIS A 62 3.44 29.10 22.22
C HIS A 62 3.42 27.97 23.25
N LYS A 63 2.90 26.81 22.84
CA LYS A 63 2.66 25.63 23.68
C LYS A 63 3.33 24.41 23.10
N ARG A 64 3.60 23.42 23.95
CA ARG A 64 4.13 22.14 23.48
C ARG A 64 2.99 21.34 22.86
N ALA A 65 3.09 21.11 21.56
CA ALA A 65 2.17 20.26 20.82
C ALA A 65 2.89 19.00 20.32
N GLY A 66 2.21 17.86 20.43
CA GLY A 66 2.70 16.57 19.93
C GLY A 66 1.58 15.63 19.47
N VAL A 67 1.95 14.48 18.92
CA VAL A 67 1.02 13.40 18.54
C VAL A 67 1.32 12.18 19.41
N ARG A 68 0.29 11.60 20.03
CA ARG A 68 0.40 10.37 20.83
C ARG A 68 -0.45 9.27 20.21
N PHE A 69 0.17 8.12 19.97
CA PHE A 69 -0.52 6.89 19.58
C PHE A 69 -1.00 6.16 20.82
N GLN A 70 -2.28 5.80 20.85
CA GLN A 70 -2.92 5.07 21.94
C GLN A 70 -3.76 3.93 21.38
N LYS A 71 -3.93 2.89 22.20
CA LYS A 71 -4.77 1.73 21.88
C LYS A 71 -5.99 1.77 22.80
N ASP A 72 -7.17 1.56 22.24
CA ASP A 72 -8.42 1.46 23.01
C ASP A 72 -8.51 0.12 23.76
N LYS A 73 -9.45 0.02 24.68
CA LYS A 73 -9.84 -1.23 25.36
C LYS A 73 -10.26 -2.31 24.36
N ASP A 74 -10.88 -1.90 23.26
CA ASP A 74 -11.28 -2.78 22.14
C ASP A 74 -10.12 -3.10 21.18
N GLY A 75 -8.94 -2.55 21.45
CA GLY A 75 -7.72 -2.82 20.71
C GLY A 75 -7.49 -1.97 19.46
N ASN A 76 -8.39 -1.03 19.16
CA ASN A 76 -8.24 -0.08 18.07
C ASN A 76 -7.12 0.93 18.37
N GLN A 77 -6.23 1.18 17.42
CA GLN A 77 -5.18 2.20 17.56
C GLN A 77 -5.64 3.54 16.98
N TYR A 78 -5.45 4.60 17.73
CA TYR A 78 -5.78 5.96 17.31
C TYR A 78 -4.67 6.94 17.68
N ALA A 79 -4.55 8.00 16.89
CA ALA A 79 -3.59 9.06 17.10
C ALA A 79 -4.31 10.30 17.66
N VAL A 80 -3.86 10.80 18.80
CA VAL A 80 -4.42 11.98 19.46
C VAL A 80 -3.40 13.12 19.41
N LEU A 81 -3.86 14.31 19.06
CA LEU A 81 -3.08 15.53 19.17
C LEU A 81 -3.11 16.01 20.63
N ILE A 82 -1.94 16.19 21.24
CA ILE A 82 -1.82 16.73 22.59
C ILE A 82 -1.26 18.14 22.48
N ILE A 83 -1.93 19.10 23.11
CA ILE A 83 -1.47 20.50 23.22
C ILE A 83 -1.38 20.80 24.72
N ARG A 84 -0.23 21.29 25.18
CA ARG A 84 0.00 21.64 26.59
C ARG A 84 0.73 22.97 26.74
#